data_AF-A0A7V3H9L9-F1
#
_entry.id   AF-A0A7V3H9L9-F1
#
_cell.length_a   1.000
_cell.length_b   1.000
_cell.length_c   1.000
_cell.angle_alpha   90.00
_cell.angle_beta   90.00
_cell.angle_gamma   90.00
#
_symmetry.space_group_name_H-M   'P 1'
#
loop_
_entity.id
_entity.type
_entity.pdbx_description
1 polymer ?
#
loop_
_entity_poly.entity_id
_entity_poly.type
_entity_poly.pdbx_seq_one_letter_code
_entity_poly.pdbx_strand_id
1 'polypeptide(L)'
;MSQNFLSQVNVAREAPSSFRLRFAEPVERISFVVPAIYPASPSGVTFPAWRATAYAPSGRPVSTVGEALTRRFADEPSQTYTLRAPDFEGIQEVEFESDWRGPDGAPFAGFEAILIEQIAVQRRRG
;
A
#
# COMPACT_ATOMS: atom_id res chain seq x y z
N MET A 1 -5.99 17.35 9.34
CA MET A 1 -7.22 16.61 9.01
C MET A 1 -6.88 15.57 7.95
N SER A 2 -7.06 14.29 8.26
CA SER A 2 -7.12 13.18 7.30
C SER A 2 -8.50 12.55 7.50
N GLN A 3 -9.30 12.42 6.44
CA GLN A 3 -10.69 11.97 6.55
C GLN A 3 -10.96 10.60 5.89
N ASN A 4 -9.94 9.91 5.36
CA ASN A 4 -10.15 8.60 4.75
C ASN A 4 -8.98 7.66 5.10
N PHE A 5 -9.26 6.71 5.98
CA PHE A 5 -8.38 5.60 6.35
C PHE A 5 -8.94 4.32 5.75
N LEU A 6 -8.12 3.58 5.00
CA LEU A 6 -8.50 2.26 4.50
C LEU A 6 -7.66 1.22 5.22
N SER A 7 -8.34 0.36 5.97
CA SER A 7 -7.73 -0.80 6.62
C SER A 7 -8.70 -1.97 6.51
N GLN A 8 -8.16 -3.15 6.27
CA GLN A 8 -8.91 -4.38 6.37
C GLN A 8 -8.92 -4.83 7.83
N VAL A 9 -10.12 -5.06 8.36
CA VAL A 9 -10.35 -5.71 9.66
C VAL A 9 -11.12 -7.00 9.42
N ASN A 10 -10.75 -8.08 10.12
CA ASN A 10 -11.38 -9.41 10.05
C ASN A 10 -11.17 -10.21 8.76
N VAL A 11 -9.97 -10.22 8.18
CA VAL A 11 -9.60 -11.38 7.37
C VAL A 11 -9.47 -12.58 8.32
N ALA A 12 -10.09 -13.71 7.99
CA ALA A 12 -9.63 -14.97 8.55
C ALA A 12 -8.11 -15.00 8.39
N ARG A 13 -7.36 -15.57 9.35
CA ARG A 13 -5.88 -15.60 9.39
C ARG A 13 -5.22 -16.38 8.22
N GLU A 14 -5.77 -16.27 7.02
CA GLU A 14 -5.27 -16.76 5.75
C GLU A 14 -4.48 -15.61 5.10
N ALA A 15 -3.20 -15.51 5.47
CA ALA A 15 -2.26 -14.62 4.80
C ALA A 15 -1.98 -15.07 3.34
N PRO A 16 -1.65 -14.15 2.42
CA PRO A 16 -1.47 -12.70 2.57
C PRO A 16 -2.78 -11.89 2.43
N SER A 17 -2.82 -10.69 3.01
CA SER A 17 -3.96 -9.78 2.85
C SER A 17 -3.80 -8.96 1.56
N SER A 18 -4.91 -8.75 0.84
CA SER A 18 -4.90 -7.91 -0.35
C SER A 18 -6.23 -7.19 -0.58
N PHE A 19 -6.14 -6.02 -1.21
CA PHE A 19 -7.28 -5.30 -1.76
C PHE A 19 -6.94 -4.62 -3.06
N ARG A 20 -7.96 -4.35 -3.88
CA ARG A 20 -7.82 -3.68 -5.17
C ARG A 20 -8.63 -2.41 -5.20
N LEU A 21 -7.99 -1.33 -5.66
CA LEU A 21 -8.66 -0.10 -6.05
C LEU A 21 -8.87 -0.13 -7.56
N ARG A 22 -10.13 -0.12 -8.00
CA ARG A 22 -10.51 -0.05 -9.41
C ARG A 22 -11.00 1.35 -9.75
N PHE A 23 -10.48 1.92 -10.82
CA PHE A 23 -10.93 3.23 -11.30
C PHE A 23 -12.02 3.06 -12.35
N ALA A 24 -13.02 3.95 -12.38
CA ALA A 24 -14.05 3.91 -13.41
C ALA A 24 -13.48 4.21 -14.82
N GLU A 25 -12.42 5.01 -14.86
CA GLU A 25 -11.66 5.36 -16.06
C GLU A 25 -10.16 5.26 -15.75
N PRO A 26 -9.30 4.89 -16.71
CA PRO A 26 -7.86 4.82 -16.49
C PRO A 26 -7.26 6.16 -16.03
N VAL A 27 -6.48 6.13 -14.95
CA VAL A 27 -5.77 7.30 -14.41
C VAL A 27 -4.30 7.30 -14.85
N GLU A 28 -3.66 8.46 -14.98
CA GLU A 28 -2.24 8.53 -15.37
C GLU A 28 -1.32 8.26 -14.18
N ARG A 29 -1.78 8.67 -12.99
CA ARG A 29 -1.02 8.63 -11.75
C ARG A 29 -1.96 8.41 -10.58
N ILE A 30 -1.48 7.63 -9.62
CA ILE A 30 -2.03 7.58 -8.27
C ILE A 30 -0.89 7.76 -7.27
N SER A 31 -1.15 8.53 -6.23
CA SER A 31 -0.30 8.60 -5.05
C SER A 31 -1.09 8.26 -3.79
N PHE A 32 -0.40 7.73 -2.80
CA PHE A 32 -0.93 7.46 -1.47
C PHE A 32 0.15 7.74 -0.43
N VAL A 33 -0.26 7.91 0.82
CA VAL A 33 0.62 8.17 1.95
C VAL A 33 0.61 6.96 2.88
N VAL A 34 1.79 6.44 3.20
CA VAL A 34 1.97 5.61 4.39
C VAL A 34 2.16 6.57 5.57
N PRO A 35 1.29 6.51 6.61
CA PRO A 35 1.30 7.48 7.69
C PRO A 35 2.60 7.42 8.49
N ALA A 36 2.86 8.48 9.25
CA ALA A 36 3.98 8.50 10.18
C ALA A 36 3.83 7.38 11.23
N ILE A 37 4.95 6.76 11.61
CA ILE A 37 4.98 5.69 12.61
C ILE A 37 5.69 6.20 13.85
N TYR A 38 5.00 6.13 14.98
CA TYR A 38 5.47 6.56 16.29
C TYR A 38 5.54 5.35 17.23
N PRO A 39 6.73 4.79 17.49
CA PRO A 39 6.85 3.67 18.40
C PRO A 39 6.47 4.05 19.83
N ALA A 40 5.39 3.45 20.34
CA ALA A 40 4.92 3.71 21.70
C ALA A 40 5.85 3.13 22.79
N SER A 41 6.82 2.28 22.42
CA SER A 41 7.76 1.66 23.35
C SER A 41 9.12 1.40 22.70
N PRO A 42 10.19 1.21 23.49
CA PRO A 42 11.53 0.88 22.98
C PRO A 42 11.61 -0.42 22.16
N SER A 43 10.60 -1.30 22.25
CA SER A 43 10.54 -2.49 21.40
C SER A 43 10.18 -2.18 19.94
N GLY A 44 9.90 -0.92 19.59
CA GLY A 44 9.61 -0.53 18.22
C GLY A 44 8.22 -0.96 17.75
N VAL A 45 7.95 -0.71 16.47
CA VAL A 45 6.76 -1.19 15.74
C VAL A 45 7.22 -2.08 14.59
N THR A 46 6.62 -3.26 14.46
CA THR A 46 6.82 -4.13 13.31
C THR A 46 5.75 -3.84 12.26
N PHE A 47 6.18 -3.61 11.02
CA PHE A 47 5.31 -3.24 9.90
C PHE A 47 5.37 -4.32 8.83
N PRO A 48 4.24 -4.72 8.22
CA PRO A 48 4.21 -5.82 7.26
C PRO A 48 5.05 -5.49 6.02
N ALA A 49 5.57 -6.53 5.37
CA ALA A 49 6.01 -6.36 3.99
C ALA A 49 4.80 -5.99 3.15
N TRP A 50 4.97 -5.06 2.21
CA TRP A 50 3.84 -4.65 1.37
C TRP A 50 4.29 -4.27 -0.03
N ARG A 51 3.36 -4.41 -0.97
CA ARG A 51 3.55 -4.06 -2.37
C ARG A 51 2.29 -3.44 -2.92
N ALA A 52 2.43 -2.34 -3.65
CA ALA A 52 1.36 -1.75 -4.45
C ALA A 52 1.74 -1.88 -5.93
N THR A 53 0.92 -2.59 -6.71
CA THR A 53 1.13 -2.80 -8.14
C THR A 53 0.00 -2.16 -8.92
N ALA A 54 0.33 -1.24 -9.82
CA ALA A 54 -0.59 -0.65 -10.77
C ALA A 54 -0.69 -1.50 -12.04
N TYR A 55 -1.90 -1.69 -12.54
CA TYR A 55 -2.20 -2.45 -13.75
C TYR A 55 -2.90 -1.59 -14.80
N ALA A 56 -2.49 -1.76 -16.05
CA ALA A 56 -3.16 -1.22 -17.23
C ALA A 56 -4.54 -1.87 -17.44
N PRO A 57 -5.41 -1.31 -18.32
CA PRO A 57 -6.69 -1.92 -18.68
C PRO A 57 -6.57 -3.35 -19.23
N SER A 58 -5.42 -3.69 -19.82
CA SER A 58 -5.10 -5.04 -20.29
C SER A 58 -4.79 -6.04 -19.17
N GLY A 59 -4.68 -5.59 -17.93
CA GLY A 59 -4.21 -6.39 -16.79
C GLY A 59 -2.68 -6.51 -16.70
N ARG A 60 -1.92 -5.81 -17.57
CA ARG A 60 -0.45 -5.79 -17.51
C ARG A 60 0.02 -4.88 -16.35
N PRO A 61 0.98 -5.31 -15.51
CA PRO A 61 1.57 -4.41 -14.52
C PRO A 61 2.37 -3.29 -15.21
N VAL A 62 2.19 -2.06 -14.72
CA VAL A 62 2.80 -0.84 -15.28
C VAL A 62 3.70 -0.12 -14.30
N SER A 63 3.49 -0.31 -13.00
CA SER A 63 4.29 0.33 -11.95
C SER A 63 4.15 -0.46 -10.65
N THR A 64 5.22 -0.51 -9.86
CA THR A 64 5.23 -1.19 -8.57
C THR A 64 6.08 -0.41 -7.57
N VAL A 65 5.58 -0.28 -6.35
CA VAL A 65 6.32 0.25 -5.19
C VAL A 65 6.06 -0.65 -3.99
N GLY A 66 6.95 -0.68 -3.01
CA GLY A 66 6.82 -1.54 -1.84
C GLY A 66 7.95 -1.38 -0.85
N GLU A 67 7.74 -1.92 0.33
CA GLU A 67 8.76 -2.08 1.36
C GLU A 67 8.80 -3.53 1.83
N ALA A 68 10.01 -3.99 2.18
CA ALA A 68 10.16 -5.28 2.86
C ALA A 68 9.63 -5.21 4.29
N LEU A 69 9.45 -6.39 4.89
CA LEU A 69 9.15 -6.54 6.31
C LEU A 69 10.17 -5.73 7.13
N THR A 70 9.70 -4.85 8.02
CA THR A 70 10.59 -3.95 8.75
C THR A 70 10.18 -3.77 10.21
N ARG A 71 11.15 -3.35 11.01
CA ARG A 71 10.96 -2.95 12.41
C ARG A 71 11.52 -1.55 12.59
N ARG A 72 10.67 -0.65 13.06
CA ARG A 72 10.98 0.77 13.24
C ARG A 72 11.14 1.06 14.73
N PHE A 73 12.30 1.57 15.12
CA PHE A 73 12.66 1.82 16.53
C PHE A 73 12.63 3.31 16.91
N ALA A 74 12.48 4.18 15.92
CA ALA A 74 12.38 5.62 16.08
C ALA A 74 11.17 6.14 15.29
N ASP A 75 10.81 7.39 15.55
CA ASP A 75 9.78 8.08 14.79
C ASP A 75 10.19 8.14 13.32
N GLU A 76 9.28 7.70 12.45
CA GLU A 76 9.45 7.81 11.01
C GLU A 76 8.36 8.70 10.42
N PRO A 77 8.73 9.73 9.65
CA PRO A 77 7.74 10.61 9.04
C PRO A 77 6.94 9.86 7.98
N SER A 78 5.74 10.38 7.68
CA SER A 78 4.89 9.86 6.62
C SER A 78 5.62 9.83 5.28
N GLN A 79 5.41 8.77 4.50
CA GLN A 79 6.03 8.59 3.19
C GLN A 79 4.98 8.63 2.09
N THR A 80 5.24 9.40 1.03
CA THR A 80 4.37 9.44 -0.15
C THR A 80 4.91 8.51 -1.22
N TYR A 81 4.06 7.61 -1.69
CA TYR A 81 4.34 6.71 -2.79
C TYR A 81 3.54 7.11 -4.02
N THR A 82 4.13 6.96 -5.20
CA THR A 82 3.48 7.31 -6.48
C THR A 82 3.68 6.21 -7.51
N LEU A 83 2.57 5.75 -8.08
CA LEU A 83 2.53 4.82 -9.21
C LEU A 83 2.15 5.59 -10.48
N ARG A 84 2.81 5.28 -11.60
CA ARG A 84 2.65 5.98 -12.88
C ARG A 84 2.56 4.98 -14.02
N ALA A 85 1.56 5.10 -14.88
CA ALA A 85 1.57 4.35 -16.13
C ALA A 85 2.63 4.93 -17.08
N PRO A 86 3.32 4.09 -17.87
CA PRO A 86 3.91 4.52 -19.13
C PRO A 86 2.87 5.20 -20.00
N ASP A 87 3.31 6.11 -20.87
CA ASP A 87 2.40 6.91 -21.70
C ASP A 87 1.37 6.04 -22.44
N PHE A 88 0.15 6.57 -22.56
CA PHE A 88 -1.02 6.01 -23.29
C PHE A 88 -1.79 4.83 -22.67
N GLU A 89 -1.23 4.04 -21.76
CA GLU A 89 -1.96 2.88 -21.20
C GLU A 89 -2.89 3.23 -20.03
N GLY A 90 -2.48 4.20 -19.19
CA GLY A 90 -3.20 4.51 -17.95
C GLY A 90 -3.17 3.37 -16.92
N ILE A 91 -3.71 3.64 -15.75
CA ILE A 91 -3.84 2.72 -14.62
C ILE A 91 -5.33 2.47 -14.42
N GLN A 92 -5.78 1.23 -14.59
CA GLN A 92 -7.16 0.79 -14.39
C GLN A 92 -7.39 0.26 -12.97
N GLU A 93 -6.36 -0.35 -12.38
CA GLU A 93 -6.42 -0.98 -11.07
C GLU A 93 -5.10 -0.80 -10.32
N VAL A 94 -5.14 -0.67 -8.99
CA VAL A 94 -3.99 -0.89 -8.11
C VAL A 94 -4.32 -1.99 -7.13
N GLU A 95 -3.48 -3.02 -7.08
CA GLU A 95 -3.52 -4.06 -6.05
C GLU A 95 -2.53 -3.71 -4.95
N PHE A 96 -3.00 -3.72 -3.70
CA PHE A 96 -2.18 -3.63 -2.51
C PHE A 96 -2.13 -5.02 -1.89
N GLU A 97 -0.92 -5.53 -1.70
CA GLU A 97 -0.63 -6.80 -1.07
C GLU A 97 0.14 -6.53 0.22
N SER A 98 -0.11 -7.32 1.25
CA SER A 98 0.66 -7.26 2.49
C SER A 98 0.89 -8.65 3.06
N ASP A 99 2.12 -8.86 3.54
CA ASP A 99 2.51 -10.06 4.26
C ASP A 99 3.04 -9.67 5.64
N TRP A 100 2.28 -10.02 6.67
CA TRP A 100 2.60 -9.77 8.07
C TRP A 100 3.48 -10.85 8.69
N ARG A 101 3.71 -11.96 7.98
CA ARG A 101 4.46 -13.10 8.49
C ARG A 101 5.95 -12.83 8.48
N GLY A 102 6.64 -13.39 9.46
CA GLY A 102 8.09 -13.48 9.48
C GLY A 102 8.61 -14.53 8.49
N PRO A 103 9.94 -14.65 8.36
CA PRO A 103 10.58 -15.63 7.47
C PRO A 103 10.21 -17.10 7.77
N ASP A 104 9.80 -17.39 9.01
CA ASP A 104 9.34 -18.71 9.48
C ASP A 104 7.82 -18.93 9.31
N GLY A 105 7.11 -17.96 8.71
CA GLY A 105 5.66 -17.99 8.53
C GLY A 105 4.85 -17.59 9.77
N ALA A 106 5.51 -17.31 10.90
CA ALA A 106 4.83 -16.93 12.14
C ALA A 106 4.46 -15.43 12.14
N PRO A 107 3.49 -15.00 12.97
CA PRO A 107 3.16 -13.58 13.10
C PRO A 107 4.34 -12.72 13.52
N PHE A 108 4.63 -11.68 12.72
CA PHE A 108 5.71 -10.74 12.99
C PHE A 108 5.21 -9.30 13.07
N ALA A 109 4.47 -8.84 12.06
CA ALA A 109 4.00 -7.47 12.01
C ALA A 109 2.82 -7.22 12.96
N GLY A 110 2.79 -6.03 13.58
CA GLY A 110 1.67 -5.58 14.40
C GLY A 110 0.40 -5.27 13.60
N PHE A 111 0.53 -5.15 12.28
CA PHE A 111 -0.56 -4.92 11.34
C PHE A 111 -0.60 -6.04 10.30
N GLU A 112 -1.80 -6.52 9.98
CA GLU A 112 -2.01 -7.55 8.95
C GLU A 112 -1.95 -6.99 7.52
N ALA A 113 -2.14 -5.68 7.36
CA ALA A 113 -2.14 -4.99 6.08
C ALA A 113 -1.42 -3.64 6.19
N ILE A 114 -0.92 -3.15 5.06
CA ILE A 114 -0.42 -1.78 4.92
C ILE A 114 -1.49 -0.78 5.36
N LEU A 115 -1.05 0.27 6.04
CA LEU A 115 -1.86 1.45 6.31
C LEU A 115 -1.61 2.50 5.23
N ILE A 116 -2.67 2.94 4.55
CA ILE A 116 -2.58 4.03 3.57
C ILE A 116 -3.63 5.10 3.84
N GLU A 117 -3.28 6.34 3.52
CA GLU A 117 -4.17 7.50 3.55
C GLU A 117 -3.89 8.44 2.37
N GLN A 118 -4.70 9.50 2.25
CA GLN A 118 -4.50 10.57 1.27
C GLN A 118 -4.33 10.08 -0.18
N ILE A 119 -5.19 9.15 -0.61
CA ILE A 119 -5.21 8.69 -2.01
C ILE A 119 -5.57 9.87 -2.91
N ALA A 120 -4.67 10.19 -3.84
CA ALA A 120 -4.86 11.20 -4.87
C ALA A 120 -4.65 10.58 -6.25
N VAL A 121 -5.55 10.90 -7.18
CA VAL A 121 -5.51 10.39 -8.56
C VAL A 121 -5.43 11.56 -9.54
N GLN A 122 -4.61 11.40 -10.57
CA GLN A 122 -4.54 12.32 -11.70
C GLN A 122 -5.11 11.62 -12.93
N ARG A 123 -6.20 12.18 -13.47
CA ARG A 123 -6.76 11.76 -14.77
C ARG A 123 -6.07 12.52 -15.90
N ARG A 124 -6.04 11.90 -17.08
CA ARG A 124 -5.67 12.60 -18.31
C ARG A 124 -6.67 13.73 -18.55
N ARG A 125 -6.18 14.95 -18.75
CA ARG A 125 -7.04 16.03 -19.26
C ARG A 125 -7.31 15.71 -20.73
N GLY A 126 -8.59 15.60 -21.08
CA GLY A 126 -9.03 15.50 -22.47
C GLY A 126 -8.71 16.75 -23.27
#